data_AF-A0A813DRM5-F1
#
_entry.id   AF-A0A813DRM5-F1
#
_cell.length_a   1.000
_cell.length_b   1.000
_cell.length_c   1.000
_cell.angle_alpha   90.00
_cell.angle_beta   90.00
_cell.angle_gamma   90.00
#
_symmetry.space_group_name_H-M   'P 1'
#
loop_
_entity.id
_entity.type
_entity.pdbx_description
1 polymer ?
#
loop_
_entity_poly.entity_id
_entity_poly.type
_entity_poly.pdbx_seq_one_letter_code
_entity_poly.pdbx_strand_id
1 'polypeptide(L)'
;DRYYVKLQSVEPLHNRGYTVFNQQVFQVCIKDTRSALLRVINLERQGEHIDQDLVKGVIDIFIDLGLGSPNLYNAEFEEAFLPATSDYFVRQASGWLSEDSFPEYLRKAEVALNAEEQRVTNYLHRSTQMKLKHVVIQALLAQPQSQLLEKETGVVYLLDNDKREDLARMHRMFSLVDNGLNPISHAFRQYVTDRGSKIVDERVEQAKTVASKSEALSDPTFIQTLLDLHDRFKGIVQECFSQDSLFQKSLKEAFEVFVNRDIGKFSFAALMSSFCDRILKKSGERLSDDQVELLLTKMVELFSFLSDKDLFAEIYRNQLSKRLLYETSASEDAEKSMIAKLKMKCGAQFTSKLEGMLTDLSLALDTQKDFKEHCDQLPESKAACGGIEFGVTVLTTGFWPSYQAHEASLCPEMQKAIQVFSNYYN
;
A
#
# COMPACT_ATOMS: atom_id res chain seq x y z
N ASP A 1 -36.78 -42.47 39.28
CA ASP A 1 -36.16 -41.14 39.05
C ASP A 1 -36.67 -40.00 39.94
N ARG A 2 -37.96 -39.63 39.94
CA ARG A 2 -38.38 -38.36 40.57
C ARG A 2 -38.30 -38.28 42.09
N TYR A 3 -38.43 -39.41 42.81
CA TYR A 3 -38.48 -39.43 44.28
C TYR A 3 -37.35 -40.27 44.86
N TYR A 4 -37.40 -41.60 44.71
CA TYR A 4 -36.41 -42.52 45.30
C TYR A 4 -34.95 -42.21 44.92
N VAL A 5 -34.69 -41.97 43.63
CA VAL A 5 -33.35 -41.74 43.10
C VAL A 5 -32.73 -40.44 43.66
N LYS A 6 -33.53 -39.37 43.74
CA LYS A 6 -33.11 -38.09 44.34
C LYS A 6 -32.89 -38.21 45.85
N LEU A 7 -33.75 -38.95 46.56
CA LEU A 7 -33.66 -39.16 48.01
C LEU A 7 -32.45 -40.00 48.42
N GLN A 8 -32.03 -40.95 47.56
CA GLN A 8 -30.95 -41.89 47.84
C GLN A 8 -29.64 -41.55 47.13
N SER A 9 -29.56 -40.40 46.44
CA SER A 9 -28.39 -39.96 45.66
C SER A 9 -27.82 -41.04 44.72
N VAL A 10 -28.70 -41.90 44.19
CA VAL A 10 -28.34 -42.92 43.21
C VAL A 10 -28.50 -42.39 41.79
N GLU A 11 -27.84 -43.04 40.84
CA GLU A 11 -27.82 -42.62 39.44
C GLU A 11 -29.22 -42.71 38.79
N PRO A 12 -29.65 -41.68 38.01
CA PRO A 12 -30.90 -41.74 37.25
C PRO A 12 -30.95 -42.91 36.26
N LEU A 13 -32.15 -43.45 36.03
CA LEU A 13 -32.34 -44.59 35.12
C LEU A 13 -31.82 -44.31 33.70
N HIS A 14 -31.98 -43.07 33.22
CA HIS A 14 -31.49 -42.68 31.89
C HIS A 14 -29.94 -42.75 31.78
N ASN A 15 -29.21 -42.25 32.78
CA ASN A 15 -27.74 -42.37 32.85
C ASN A 15 -27.29 -43.84 32.93
N ARG A 16 -28.03 -44.65 33.70
CA ARG A 16 -27.76 -46.08 33.78
C ARG A 16 -27.96 -46.77 32.43
N GLY A 17 -28.98 -46.36 31.68
CA GLY A 17 -29.22 -46.81 30.30
C GLY A 17 -28.04 -46.50 29.37
N TYR A 18 -27.55 -45.25 29.37
CA TYR A 18 -26.35 -44.86 28.61
C TYR A 18 -25.11 -45.66 29.01
N THR A 19 -24.91 -45.91 30.29
CA THR A 19 -23.78 -46.72 30.79
C THR A 19 -23.84 -48.15 30.27
N VAL A 20 -25.01 -48.79 30.32
CA VAL A 20 -25.19 -50.16 29.79
C VAL A 20 -25.01 -50.20 28.28
N PHE A 21 -25.58 -49.25 27.55
CA PHE A 21 -25.40 -49.16 26.09
C PHE A 21 -23.93 -48.95 25.70
N ASN A 22 -23.23 -48.06 26.41
CA ASN A 22 -21.80 -47.82 26.20
C ASN A 22 -21.01 -49.13 26.34
N GLN A 23 -21.20 -49.83 27.46
CA GLN A 23 -20.45 -51.05 27.78
C GLN A 23 -20.77 -52.24 26.87
N GLN A 24 -22.04 -52.44 26.52
CA GLN A 24 -22.49 -53.65 25.84
C GLN A 24 -22.53 -53.49 24.31
N VAL A 25 -22.69 -52.27 23.80
CA VAL A 25 -22.88 -52.02 22.36
C VAL A 25 -21.76 -51.12 21.83
N PHE A 26 -21.65 -49.89 22.33
CA PHE A 26 -20.76 -48.87 21.75
C PHE A 26 -19.30 -49.32 21.75
N GLN A 27 -18.78 -49.81 22.87
CA GLN A 27 -17.37 -50.26 22.97
C GLN A 27 -17.03 -51.42 22.01
N VAL A 28 -18.02 -52.23 21.61
CA VAL A 28 -17.82 -53.34 20.67
C VAL A 28 -17.74 -52.84 19.23
N CYS A 29 -18.56 -51.87 18.84
CA CYS A 29 -18.69 -51.41 17.46
C CYS A 29 -18.00 -50.07 17.15
N ILE A 30 -17.42 -49.38 18.14
CA ILE A 30 -16.88 -48.02 17.99
C ILE A 30 -15.80 -47.92 16.90
N LYS A 31 -14.90 -48.90 16.81
CA LYS A 31 -13.82 -48.89 15.81
C LYS A 31 -14.35 -48.98 14.39
N ASP A 32 -15.32 -49.86 14.16
CA ASP A 32 -15.97 -50.04 12.86
C ASP A 32 -16.84 -48.84 12.51
N THR A 33 -17.59 -48.32 13.49
CA THR A 33 -18.43 -47.12 13.35
C THR A 33 -17.58 -45.90 12.97
N ARG A 34 -16.46 -45.69 13.67
CA ARG A 34 -15.51 -44.62 13.35
C ARG A 34 -14.95 -44.78 11.95
N SER A 35 -14.50 -45.97 11.58
CA SER A 35 -13.94 -46.23 10.24
C SER A 35 -14.98 -45.99 9.15
N ALA A 36 -16.24 -46.37 9.40
CA ALA A 36 -17.36 -46.10 8.50
C ALA A 36 -17.67 -44.60 8.38
N LEU A 37 -17.71 -43.86 9.50
CA LEU A 37 -17.92 -42.40 9.50
C LEU A 37 -16.84 -41.68 8.69
N LEU A 38 -15.56 -41.99 8.93
CA LEU A 38 -14.46 -41.40 8.17
C LEU A 38 -14.57 -41.69 6.67
N ARG A 39 -14.98 -42.91 6.31
CA ARG A 39 -15.22 -43.28 4.91
C ARG A 39 -16.37 -42.50 4.30
N VAL A 40 -17.51 -42.39 4.98
CA VAL A 40 -18.70 -41.67 4.49
C VAL A 40 -18.39 -40.18 4.29
N ILE A 41 -17.67 -39.55 5.22
CA ILE A 41 -17.24 -38.15 5.07
C ILE A 41 -16.31 -38.00 3.85
N ASN A 42 -15.40 -38.95 3.61
CA ASN A 42 -14.53 -38.91 2.44
C ASN A 42 -15.28 -39.12 1.12
N LEU A 43 -16.36 -39.93 1.10
CA LEU A 43 -17.23 -40.05 -0.07
C LEU A 43 -17.94 -38.74 -0.36
N GLU A 44 -18.45 -38.05 0.67
CA GLU A 44 -19.06 -36.73 0.50
C GLU A 44 -18.05 -35.68 -0.02
N ARG A 45 -16.79 -35.73 0.44
CA ARG A 45 -15.71 -34.89 -0.10
C ARG A 45 -15.44 -35.14 -1.59
N GLN A 46 -15.71 -36.35 -2.07
CA GLN A 46 -15.59 -36.72 -3.49
C GLN A 46 -16.83 -36.35 -4.31
N GLY A 47 -17.87 -35.78 -3.67
CA GLY A 47 -19.10 -35.35 -4.33
C GLY A 47 -20.24 -36.37 -4.27
N GLU A 48 -20.07 -37.47 -3.54
CA GLU A 48 -21.14 -38.46 -3.35
C GLU A 48 -22.21 -37.91 -2.39
N HIS A 49 -23.48 -38.20 -2.69
CA HIS A 49 -24.58 -37.87 -1.78
C HIS A 49 -24.60 -38.83 -0.60
N ILE A 50 -24.53 -38.28 0.62
CA ILE A 50 -24.61 -39.03 1.87
C ILE A 50 -25.86 -38.65 2.66
N ASP A 51 -26.32 -39.57 3.51
CA ASP A 51 -27.37 -39.30 4.49
C ASP A 51 -26.78 -38.51 5.67
N GLN A 52 -26.84 -37.17 5.58
CA GLN A 52 -26.30 -36.27 6.61
C GLN A 52 -27.05 -36.39 7.94
N ASP A 53 -28.34 -36.72 7.93
CA ASP A 53 -29.14 -36.92 9.14
C ASP A 53 -28.72 -38.18 9.87
N LEU A 54 -28.42 -39.26 9.13
CA LEU A 54 -27.84 -40.47 9.71
C LEU A 54 -26.47 -40.19 10.33
N VAL A 55 -25.58 -39.48 9.62
CA VAL A 55 -24.27 -39.12 10.16
C VAL A 55 -24.41 -38.28 11.42
N LYS A 56 -25.30 -37.27 11.41
CA LYS A 56 -25.59 -36.45 12.59
C LYS A 56 -26.10 -37.30 13.75
N GLY A 57 -27.06 -38.18 13.52
CA GLY A 57 -27.60 -39.07 14.54
C GLY A 57 -26.53 -39.98 15.15
N VAL A 58 -25.60 -40.48 14.33
CA VAL A 58 -24.46 -41.26 14.83
C VAL A 58 -23.50 -40.39 15.65
N ILE A 59 -23.22 -39.15 15.24
CA ILE A 59 -22.38 -38.21 16.01
C ILE A 59 -23.03 -37.84 17.35
N ASP A 60 -24.35 -37.62 17.36
CA ASP A 60 -25.12 -37.29 18.57
C ASP A 60 -25.04 -38.42 19.62
N ILE A 61 -24.92 -39.70 19.21
CA ILE A 61 -24.68 -40.83 20.14
C ILE A 61 -23.39 -40.61 20.95
N PHE A 62 -22.31 -40.09 20.35
CA PHE A 62 -21.07 -39.84 21.08
C PHE A 62 -21.25 -38.74 22.14
N ILE A 63 -22.09 -37.74 21.87
CA ILE A 63 -22.38 -36.63 22.76
C ILE A 63 -23.31 -37.08 23.90
N ASP A 64 -24.35 -37.82 23.57
CA ASP A 64 -25.32 -38.35 24.52
C ASP A 64 -24.67 -39.34 25.50
N LEU A 65 -23.81 -40.24 25.03
CA LEU A 65 -23.04 -41.15 25.89
C LEU A 65 -22.00 -40.41 26.75
N GLY A 66 -21.57 -39.23 26.31
CA GLY A 66 -20.78 -38.29 27.10
C GLY A 66 -21.59 -37.46 28.10
N LEU A 67 -22.90 -37.74 28.26
CA LEU A 67 -23.85 -36.96 29.06
C LEU A 67 -23.86 -35.47 28.69
N GLY A 68 -23.77 -35.18 27.39
CA GLY A 68 -23.70 -33.82 26.85
C GLY A 68 -22.30 -33.21 26.86
N SER A 69 -21.29 -33.91 27.37
CA SER A 69 -19.88 -33.50 27.26
C SER A 69 -19.26 -34.01 25.96
N PRO A 70 -18.49 -33.18 25.23
CA PRO A 70 -17.82 -33.60 24.00
C PRO A 70 -16.61 -34.50 24.24
N ASN A 71 -16.27 -34.86 25.50
CA ASN A 71 -15.06 -35.61 25.81
C ASN A 71 -14.99 -36.97 25.10
N LEU A 72 -16.10 -37.72 25.08
CA LEU A 72 -16.15 -39.02 24.40
C LEU A 72 -16.04 -38.85 22.88
N TYR A 73 -16.75 -37.87 22.31
CA TYR A 73 -16.63 -37.51 20.90
C TYR A 73 -15.20 -37.13 20.53
N ASN A 74 -14.53 -36.32 21.36
CA ASN A 74 -13.17 -35.87 21.11
C ASN A 74 -12.19 -37.06 21.10
N ALA A 75 -12.24 -37.90 22.14
CA ALA A 75 -11.32 -39.03 22.28
C ALA A 75 -11.57 -40.15 21.27
N GLU A 76 -12.83 -40.51 21.03
CA GLU A 76 -13.14 -41.66 20.19
C GLU A 76 -13.24 -41.31 18.71
N PHE A 77 -13.65 -40.10 18.34
CA PHE A 77 -13.83 -39.69 16.95
C PHE A 77 -12.88 -38.58 16.50
N GLU A 78 -12.85 -37.42 17.17
CA GLU A 78 -12.11 -36.23 16.71
C GLU A 78 -10.60 -36.50 16.58
N GLU A 79 -10.00 -37.20 17.55
CA GLU A 79 -8.58 -37.57 17.54
C GLU A 79 -8.17 -38.41 16.33
N ALA A 80 -9.08 -39.22 15.76
CA ALA A 80 -8.84 -39.96 14.54
C ALA A 80 -9.27 -39.18 13.27
N PHE A 81 -10.31 -38.36 13.38
CA PHE A 81 -10.87 -37.59 12.27
C PHE A 81 -9.94 -36.49 11.77
N LEU A 82 -9.27 -35.78 12.68
CA LEU A 82 -8.38 -34.68 12.31
C LEU A 82 -7.15 -35.17 11.51
N PRO A 83 -6.38 -36.19 11.93
CA PRO A 83 -5.29 -36.74 11.12
C PRO A 83 -5.77 -37.32 9.79
N ALA A 84 -6.87 -38.08 9.77
CA ALA A 84 -7.41 -38.64 8.54
C ALA A 84 -7.82 -37.54 7.53
N THR A 85 -8.32 -36.41 8.02
CA THR A 85 -8.63 -35.24 7.20
C THR A 85 -7.36 -34.55 6.69
N SER A 86 -6.34 -34.41 7.54
CA SER A 86 -5.02 -33.92 7.12
C SER A 86 -4.48 -34.77 5.97
N ASP A 87 -4.43 -36.09 6.13
CA ASP A 87 -3.91 -37.01 5.11
C ASP A 87 -4.72 -36.99 3.82
N TYR A 88 -6.03 -36.77 3.89
CA TYR A 88 -6.88 -36.58 2.72
C TYR A 88 -6.46 -35.30 1.96
N PHE A 89 -6.39 -34.16 2.65
CA PHE A 89 -6.09 -32.89 1.99
C PHE A 89 -4.64 -32.76 1.55
N VAL A 90 -3.67 -33.39 2.23
CA VAL A 90 -2.28 -33.47 1.75
C VAL A 90 -2.21 -34.19 0.40
N ARG A 91 -2.95 -35.30 0.25
CA ARG A 91 -3.03 -36.03 -1.02
C ARG A 91 -3.74 -35.23 -2.12
N GLN A 92 -4.85 -34.57 -1.79
CA GLN A 92 -5.55 -33.68 -2.72
C GLN A 92 -4.67 -32.51 -3.17
N ALA A 93 -4.03 -31.83 -2.21
CA ALA A 93 -3.09 -30.74 -2.47
C ALA A 93 -1.98 -31.17 -3.42
N SER A 94 -1.42 -32.37 -3.23
CA SER A 94 -0.36 -32.90 -4.10
C SER A 94 -0.85 -33.10 -5.54
N GLY A 95 -2.06 -33.63 -5.72
CA GLY A 95 -2.67 -33.80 -7.05
C GLY A 95 -2.97 -32.46 -7.73
N TRP A 96 -3.62 -31.53 -7.03
CA TRP A 96 -3.91 -30.19 -7.54
C TRP A 96 -2.63 -29.40 -7.84
N LEU A 97 -1.58 -29.61 -7.03
CA LEU A 97 -0.29 -28.97 -7.27
C LEU A 97 0.34 -29.45 -8.59
N SER A 98 0.19 -30.71 -8.96
CA SER A 98 0.69 -31.22 -10.25
C SER A 98 -0.16 -30.84 -11.46
N GLU A 99 -1.48 -30.75 -11.30
CA GLU A 99 -2.42 -30.63 -12.43
C GLU A 99 -2.89 -29.19 -12.69
N ASP A 100 -3.08 -28.40 -11.63
CA ASP A 100 -3.76 -27.11 -11.72
C ASP A 100 -2.81 -25.92 -11.83
N SER A 101 -3.31 -24.79 -12.34
CA SER A 101 -2.64 -23.49 -12.20
C SER A 101 -2.74 -22.98 -10.76
N PHE A 102 -1.92 -22.00 -10.39
CA PHE A 102 -1.98 -21.38 -9.05
C PHE A 102 -3.37 -20.77 -8.73
N PRO A 103 -4.03 -20.02 -9.63
CA PRO A 103 -5.40 -19.53 -9.37
C PRO A 103 -6.44 -20.63 -9.18
N GLU A 104 -6.39 -21.67 -10.02
CA GLU A 104 -7.36 -22.77 -9.97
C GLU A 104 -7.18 -23.60 -8.69
N TYR A 105 -5.93 -23.83 -8.29
CA TYR A 105 -5.60 -24.43 -7.00
C TYR A 105 -6.25 -23.67 -5.85
N LEU A 106 -6.04 -22.34 -5.78
CA LEU A 106 -6.58 -21.52 -4.69
C LEU A 106 -8.11 -21.50 -4.69
N ARG A 107 -8.75 -21.53 -5.87
CA ARG A 107 -10.20 -21.64 -5.99
C ARG A 107 -10.71 -22.96 -5.42
N LYS A 108 -10.08 -24.09 -5.77
CA LYS A 108 -10.43 -25.41 -5.21
C LYS A 108 -10.19 -25.47 -3.70
N ALA A 109 -9.08 -24.90 -3.22
CA ALA A 109 -8.78 -24.84 -1.80
C ALA A 109 -9.81 -24.00 -1.01
N GLU A 110 -10.24 -22.86 -1.54
CA GLU A 110 -11.29 -22.02 -0.96
C GLU A 110 -12.63 -22.78 -0.87
N VAL A 111 -13.04 -23.46 -1.94
CA VAL A 111 -14.24 -24.29 -1.97
C VAL A 111 -14.15 -25.42 -0.94
N ALA A 112 -13.01 -26.11 -0.87
CA ALA A 112 -12.79 -27.19 0.08
C ALA A 112 -12.86 -26.71 1.54
N LEU A 113 -12.25 -25.57 1.85
CA LEU A 113 -12.28 -24.98 3.19
C LEU A 113 -13.71 -24.64 3.63
N ASN A 114 -14.48 -24.00 2.74
CA ASN A 114 -15.88 -23.65 3.00
C ASN A 114 -16.75 -24.92 3.17
N ALA A 115 -16.50 -25.96 2.38
CA ALA A 115 -17.21 -27.22 2.50
C ALA A 115 -16.93 -27.92 3.85
N GLU A 116 -15.71 -27.85 4.38
CA GLU A 116 -15.40 -28.38 5.72
C GLU A 116 -16.07 -27.58 6.84
N GLU A 117 -16.16 -26.25 6.71
CA GLU A 117 -16.91 -25.42 7.66
C GLU A 117 -18.41 -25.75 7.66
N GLN A 118 -18.98 -26.00 6.48
CA GLN A 118 -20.38 -26.42 6.36
C GLN A 118 -20.63 -27.80 6.99
N ARG A 119 -19.69 -28.75 6.85
CA ARG A 119 -19.80 -30.08 7.51
C ARG A 119 -19.89 -29.98 9.01
N VAL A 120 -19.14 -29.05 9.61
CA VAL A 120 -19.23 -28.81 11.05
C VAL A 120 -20.60 -28.28 11.44
N THR A 121 -21.15 -27.38 10.63
CA THR A 121 -22.49 -26.84 10.87
C THR A 121 -23.59 -27.90 10.72
N ASN A 122 -23.44 -28.80 9.75
CA ASN A 122 -24.46 -29.79 9.43
C ASN A 122 -24.51 -30.92 10.47
N TYR A 123 -23.37 -31.55 10.77
CA TYR A 123 -23.37 -32.81 11.53
C TYR A 123 -22.18 -33.05 12.48
N LEU A 124 -21.13 -32.22 12.51
CA LEU A 124 -20.07 -32.37 13.52
C LEU A 124 -20.32 -31.50 14.76
N HIS A 125 -19.62 -31.80 15.85
CA HIS A 125 -19.69 -30.97 17.04
C HIS A 125 -18.90 -29.65 16.86
N ARG A 126 -19.45 -28.53 17.34
CA ARG A 126 -18.86 -27.18 17.22
C ARG A 126 -17.43 -27.05 17.76
N SER A 127 -17.02 -27.90 18.72
CA SER A 127 -15.64 -27.90 19.25
C SER A 127 -14.60 -28.23 18.18
N THR A 128 -15.01 -28.90 17.10
CA THR A 128 -14.14 -29.31 16.00
C THR A 128 -13.84 -28.17 15.03
N GLN A 129 -14.69 -27.12 14.96
CA GLN A 129 -14.61 -26.09 13.91
C GLN A 129 -13.21 -25.48 13.77
N MET A 130 -12.65 -24.96 14.87
CA MET A 130 -11.35 -24.29 14.85
C MET A 130 -10.20 -25.26 14.55
N LYS A 131 -10.25 -26.49 15.10
CA LYS A 131 -9.21 -27.51 14.91
C LYS A 131 -9.21 -28.03 13.47
N LEU A 132 -10.39 -28.32 12.92
CA LEU A 132 -10.56 -28.76 11.54
C LEU A 132 -10.10 -27.68 10.58
N LYS A 133 -10.54 -26.42 10.78
CA LYS A 133 -10.12 -25.29 9.97
C LYS A 133 -8.58 -25.17 9.94
N HIS A 134 -7.94 -25.27 11.11
CA HIS A 134 -6.48 -25.25 11.21
C HIS A 134 -5.82 -26.40 10.42
N VAL A 135 -6.29 -27.64 10.57
CA VAL A 135 -5.75 -28.80 9.86
C VAL A 135 -5.87 -28.64 8.34
N VAL A 136 -7.02 -28.17 7.86
CA VAL A 136 -7.26 -27.98 6.42
C VAL A 136 -6.37 -26.86 5.86
N ILE A 137 -6.23 -25.74 6.57
CA ILE A 137 -5.32 -24.64 6.19
C ILE A 137 -3.86 -25.13 6.16
N GLN A 138 -3.43 -25.91 7.16
CA GLN A 138 -2.07 -26.44 7.20
C GLN A 138 -1.79 -27.35 5.99
N ALA A 139 -2.70 -28.27 5.68
CA ALA A 139 -2.55 -29.21 4.57
C ALA A 139 -2.65 -28.56 3.18
N LEU A 140 -3.59 -27.62 2.98
CA LEU A 140 -3.86 -27.01 1.67
C LEU A 140 -3.03 -25.74 1.39
N LEU A 141 -2.59 -25.01 2.41
CA LEU A 141 -1.95 -23.71 2.19
C LEU A 141 -0.55 -23.67 2.79
N ALA A 142 -0.38 -24.01 4.07
CA ALA A 142 0.90 -23.81 4.76
C ALA A 142 2.00 -24.76 4.25
N GLN A 143 1.72 -26.06 4.15
CA GLN A 143 2.69 -27.07 3.70
C GLN A 143 3.11 -26.89 2.22
N PRO A 144 2.18 -26.74 1.25
CA PRO A 144 2.55 -26.58 -0.16
C PRO A 144 2.96 -25.15 -0.55
N GLN A 145 2.98 -24.19 0.40
CA GLN A 145 3.16 -22.76 0.10
C GLN A 145 4.34 -22.47 -0.83
N SER A 146 5.54 -22.94 -0.49
CA SER A 146 6.74 -22.63 -1.26
C SER A 146 6.61 -23.12 -2.71
N GLN A 147 6.10 -24.34 -2.89
CA GLN A 147 5.89 -24.93 -4.23
C GLN A 147 4.81 -24.20 -5.02
N LEU A 148 3.76 -23.71 -4.34
CA LEU A 148 2.72 -22.90 -4.98
C LEU A 148 3.28 -21.56 -5.47
N LEU A 149 4.11 -20.90 -4.66
CA LEU A 149 4.70 -19.60 -5.03
C LEU A 149 5.75 -19.72 -6.14
N GLU A 150 6.40 -20.88 -6.27
CA GLU A 150 7.36 -21.19 -7.34
C GLU A 150 6.69 -21.52 -8.69
N LYS A 151 5.37 -21.69 -8.74
CA LYS A 151 4.66 -21.94 -10.01
C LYS A 151 4.82 -20.76 -10.97
N GLU A 152 4.92 -21.07 -12.26
CA GLU A 152 4.95 -20.08 -13.34
C GLU A 152 3.72 -19.17 -13.33
N THR A 153 2.57 -19.68 -12.87
CA THR A 153 1.30 -18.94 -12.73
C THR A 153 1.13 -18.24 -11.39
N GLY A 154 2.20 -18.15 -10.59
CA GLY A 154 2.22 -17.57 -9.24
C GLY A 154 2.14 -16.03 -9.23
N VAL A 155 2.67 -15.42 -8.16
CA VAL A 155 2.49 -13.99 -7.84
C VAL A 155 2.88 -13.08 -9.02
N VAL A 156 4.04 -13.33 -9.64
CA VAL A 156 4.55 -12.52 -10.76
C VAL A 156 3.60 -12.55 -11.96
N TYR A 157 3.12 -13.74 -12.34
CA TYR A 157 2.18 -13.89 -13.44
C TYR A 157 0.86 -13.16 -13.20
N LEU A 158 0.33 -13.22 -11.97
CA LEU A 158 -0.90 -12.50 -11.62
C LEU A 158 -0.72 -10.99 -11.69
N LEU A 159 0.45 -10.49 -11.28
CA LEU A 159 0.80 -9.07 -11.38
C LEU A 159 1.00 -8.63 -12.84
N ASP A 160 1.69 -9.43 -13.65
CA ASP A 160 1.90 -9.17 -15.08
C ASP A 160 0.57 -9.03 -15.84
N ASN A 161 -0.40 -9.90 -15.54
CA ASN A 161 -1.69 -10.00 -16.24
C ASN A 161 -2.84 -9.25 -15.56
N ASP A 162 -2.55 -8.44 -14.53
CA ASP A 162 -3.53 -7.67 -13.73
C ASP A 162 -4.74 -8.50 -13.25
N LYS A 163 -4.48 -9.74 -12.79
CA LYS A 163 -5.52 -10.67 -12.30
C LYS A 163 -5.99 -10.32 -10.89
N ARG A 164 -6.72 -9.22 -10.76
CA ARG A 164 -7.09 -8.62 -9.46
C ARG A 164 -7.89 -9.55 -8.53
N GLU A 165 -8.87 -10.28 -9.06
CA GLU A 165 -9.66 -11.21 -8.26
C GLU A 165 -8.81 -12.34 -7.67
N ASP A 166 -7.89 -12.88 -8.47
CA ASP A 166 -6.98 -13.95 -8.04
C ASP A 166 -5.93 -13.44 -7.05
N LEU A 167 -5.44 -12.21 -7.21
CA LEU A 167 -4.59 -11.52 -6.22
C LEU A 167 -5.31 -11.34 -4.89
N ALA A 168 -6.59 -10.94 -4.93
CA ALA A 168 -7.40 -10.80 -3.72
C ALA A 168 -7.67 -12.15 -3.05
N ARG A 169 -7.99 -13.20 -3.82
CA ARG A 169 -8.15 -14.56 -3.28
C ARG A 169 -6.85 -15.06 -2.64
N MET A 170 -5.71 -14.85 -3.29
CA MET A 170 -4.40 -15.18 -2.76
C MET A 170 -4.16 -14.50 -1.40
N HIS A 171 -4.38 -13.18 -1.31
CA HIS A 171 -4.21 -12.44 -0.06
C HIS A 171 -5.11 -12.97 1.05
N ARG A 172 -6.42 -13.12 0.78
CA ARG A 172 -7.37 -13.69 1.77
C ARG A 172 -6.95 -15.08 2.23
N MET A 173 -6.53 -15.95 1.31
CA MET A 173 -6.20 -17.34 1.65
C MET A 173 -4.92 -17.43 2.48
N PHE A 174 -3.85 -16.76 2.06
CA PHE A 174 -2.59 -16.78 2.78
C PHE A 174 -2.57 -15.92 4.04
N SER A 175 -3.55 -15.02 4.24
CA SER A 175 -3.77 -14.38 5.54
C SER A 175 -4.24 -15.35 6.64
N LEU A 176 -4.78 -16.52 6.26
CA LEU A 176 -5.17 -17.56 7.20
C LEU A 176 -3.99 -18.39 7.71
N VAL A 177 -2.82 -18.27 7.06
CA VAL A 177 -1.59 -18.97 7.41
C VAL A 177 -0.69 -18.03 8.20
N ASP A 178 -0.16 -18.49 9.33
CA ASP A 178 0.80 -17.72 10.12
C ASP A 178 2.02 -17.35 9.27
N ASN A 179 2.30 -16.06 9.14
CA ASN A 179 3.36 -15.51 8.29
C ASN A 179 3.23 -15.87 6.78
N GLY A 180 2.08 -16.36 6.34
CA GLY A 180 1.85 -16.77 4.95
C GLY A 180 1.98 -15.62 3.94
N LEU A 181 1.71 -14.38 4.36
CA LEU A 181 1.85 -13.21 3.49
C LEU A 181 3.29 -12.73 3.30
N ASN A 182 4.24 -13.11 4.18
CA ASN A 182 5.62 -12.60 4.11
C ASN A 182 6.35 -12.98 2.81
N PRO A 183 6.34 -14.25 2.35
CA PRO A 183 6.96 -14.61 1.08
C PRO A 183 6.30 -13.93 -0.13
N ILE A 184 4.97 -13.77 -0.08
CA ILE A 184 4.20 -13.11 -1.15
C ILE A 184 4.56 -11.62 -1.21
N SER A 185 4.63 -10.96 -0.06
CA SER A 185 5.02 -9.56 0.04
C SER A 185 6.45 -9.33 -0.42
N HIS A 186 7.35 -10.28 -0.15
CA HIS A 186 8.71 -10.26 -0.68
C HIS A 186 8.73 -10.36 -2.22
N ALA A 187 7.99 -11.32 -2.78
CA ALA A 187 7.86 -11.48 -4.24
C ALA A 187 7.25 -10.23 -4.89
N PHE A 188 6.22 -9.64 -4.28
CA PHE A 188 5.63 -8.39 -4.72
C PHE A 188 6.65 -7.24 -4.70
N ARG A 189 7.39 -7.07 -3.60
CA ARG A 189 8.45 -6.06 -3.48
C ARG A 189 9.47 -6.21 -4.59
N GLN A 190 9.99 -7.43 -4.77
CA GLN A 190 10.99 -7.72 -5.79
C GLN A 190 10.47 -7.42 -7.20
N TYR A 191 9.24 -7.84 -7.52
CA TYR A 191 8.63 -7.58 -8.81
C TYR A 191 8.49 -6.06 -9.09
N VAL A 192 8.03 -5.28 -8.11
CA VAL A 192 7.94 -3.82 -8.23
C VAL A 192 9.32 -3.19 -8.41
N THR A 193 10.31 -3.63 -7.62
CA THR A 193 11.70 -3.17 -7.73
C THR A 193 12.30 -3.44 -9.10
N ASP A 194 12.08 -4.64 -9.66
CA ASP A 194 12.60 -5.02 -10.97
C ASP A 194 11.97 -4.19 -12.09
N ARG A 195 10.64 -3.94 -12.01
CA ARG A 195 9.92 -3.08 -12.96
C ARG A 195 10.40 -1.63 -12.88
N GLY A 196 10.52 -1.07 -11.68
CA GLY A 196 11.03 0.28 -11.47
C GLY A 196 12.48 0.44 -11.88
N SER A 197 13.33 -0.55 -11.59
CA SER A 197 14.74 -0.54 -11.97
C SER A 197 14.92 -0.55 -13.48
N LYS A 198 14.12 -1.33 -14.23
CA LYS A 198 14.14 -1.30 -15.70
C LYS A 198 13.85 0.09 -16.27
N ILE A 199 12.86 0.80 -15.72
CA ILE A 199 12.52 2.17 -16.14
C ILE A 199 13.71 3.13 -15.86
N VAL A 200 14.35 2.98 -14.71
CA VAL A 200 15.54 3.77 -14.35
C VAL A 200 16.74 3.43 -15.25
N ASP A 201 16.96 2.15 -15.54
CA ASP A 201 18.07 1.70 -16.39
C ASP A 201 17.93 2.22 -17.83
N GLU A 202 16.73 2.12 -18.40
CA GLU A 202 16.41 2.72 -19.72
C GLU A 202 16.69 4.23 -19.71
N ARG A 203 16.35 4.92 -18.62
CA ARG A 203 16.63 6.35 -18.48
C ARG A 203 18.12 6.65 -18.37
N VAL A 204 18.88 5.83 -17.63
CA VAL A 204 20.34 5.97 -17.50
C VAL A 204 21.02 5.83 -18.87
N GLU A 205 20.59 4.88 -19.70
CA GLU A 205 21.14 4.71 -21.05
C GLU A 205 20.79 5.89 -21.96
N GLN A 206 19.56 6.41 -21.90
CA GLN A 206 19.18 7.63 -22.62
C GLN A 206 20.00 8.83 -22.17
N ALA A 207 20.28 8.98 -20.87
CA ALA A 207 21.05 10.10 -20.35
C ALA A 207 22.51 10.13 -20.83
N LYS A 208 23.07 9.00 -21.31
CA LYS A 208 24.41 8.94 -21.90
C LYS A 208 24.48 9.54 -23.30
N THR A 209 23.38 9.53 -24.05
CA THR A 209 23.35 9.98 -25.45
C THR A 209 22.88 11.43 -25.61
N VAL A 210 22.26 12.01 -24.59
CA VAL A 210 21.77 13.40 -24.61
C VAL A 210 22.93 14.40 -24.44
N ALA A 211 23.09 15.30 -25.41
CA ALA A 211 24.17 16.29 -25.43
C ALA A 211 23.93 17.50 -24.51
N SER A 212 22.67 17.83 -24.20
CA SER A 212 22.29 19.03 -23.42
C SER A 212 21.78 18.68 -22.01
N LYS A 213 22.34 19.37 -20.99
CA LYS A 213 21.91 19.27 -19.59
C LYS A 213 20.42 19.59 -19.40
N SER A 214 19.88 20.49 -20.21
CA SER A 214 18.47 20.92 -20.13
C SER A 214 17.51 19.86 -20.69
N GLU A 215 17.90 19.17 -21.75
CA GLU A 215 17.07 18.11 -22.37
C GLU A 215 17.02 16.86 -21.46
N ALA A 216 18.14 16.52 -20.83
CA ALA A 216 18.20 15.39 -19.91
C ALA A 216 17.40 15.59 -18.61
N LEU A 217 17.21 16.84 -18.17
CA LEU A 217 16.41 17.17 -16.98
C LEU A 217 14.92 17.39 -17.28
N SER A 218 14.56 17.63 -18.54
CA SER A 218 13.23 18.10 -18.93
C SER A 218 12.32 17.00 -19.49
N ASP A 219 12.74 15.74 -19.49
CA ASP A 219 11.92 14.64 -19.99
C ASP A 219 10.75 14.33 -19.04
N PRO A 220 9.50 14.66 -19.42
CA PRO A 220 8.34 14.43 -18.57
C PRO A 220 7.95 12.94 -18.55
N THR A 221 8.33 12.18 -19.57
CA THR A 221 7.82 10.81 -19.79
C THR A 221 8.35 9.86 -18.73
N PHE A 222 9.59 10.06 -18.29
CA PHE A 222 10.22 9.27 -17.24
C PHE A 222 9.48 9.39 -15.91
N ILE A 223 9.26 10.62 -15.42
CA ILE A 223 8.54 10.84 -14.16
C ILE A 223 7.08 10.38 -14.29
N GLN A 224 6.42 10.67 -15.41
CA GLN A 224 5.05 10.19 -15.65
C GLN A 224 4.95 8.66 -15.59
N THR A 225 5.87 7.94 -16.22
CA THR A 225 5.90 6.47 -16.19
C THR A 225 6.04 5.93 -14.77
N LEU A 226 6.82 6.60 -13.92
CA LEU A 226 6.95 6.22 -12.50
C LEU A 226 5.72 6.57 -11.66
N LEU A 227 5.05 7.69 -11.95
CA LEU A 227 3.77 8.04 -11.33
C LEU A 227 2.70 6.98 -11.67
N ASP A 228 2.62 6.58 -12.94
CA ASP A 228 1.67 5.56 -13.41
C ASP A 228 1.98 4.18 -12.80
N LEU A 229 3.28 3.84 -12.67
CA LEU A 229 3.72 2.63 -11.97
C LEU A 229 3.28 2.63 -10.51
N HIS A 230 3.47 3.75 -9.82
CA HIS A 230 3.08 3.91 -8.42
C HIS A 230 1.56 3.78 -8.26
N ASP A 231 0.78 4.47 -9.10
CA ASP A 231 -0.68 4.40 -9.06
C ASP A 231 -1.21 2.98 -9.29
N ARG A 232 -0.63 2.26 -10.27
CA ARG A 232 -1.01 0.87 -10.55
C ARG A 232 -0.83 -0.01 -9.31
N PHE A 233 0.35 0.00 -8.70
CA PHE A 233 0.63 -0.89 -7.57
C PHE A 233 -0.04 -0.41 -6.28
N LYS A 234 -0.20 0.89 -6.08
CA LYS A 234 -1.01 1.45 -5.00
C LYS A 234 -2.46 0.99 -5.11
N GLY A 235 -3.04 1.01 -6.31
CA GLY A 235 -4.38 0.48 -6.59
C GLY A 235 -4.49 -1.01 -6.26
N ILE A 236 -3.51 -1.83 -6.67
CA ILE A 236 -3.46 -3.25 -6.29
C ILE A 236 -3.41 -3.44 -4.77
N VAL A 237 -2.58 -2.69 -4.06
CA VAL A 237 -2.50 -2.78 -2.58
C VAL A 237 -3.81 -2.38 -1.92
N GLN A 238 -4.49 -1.35 -2.45
CA GLN A 238 -5.75 -0.87 -1.90
C GLN A 238 -6.92 -1.83 -2.16
N GLU A 239 -7.04 -2.32 -3.39
CA GLU A 239 -8.19 -3.11 -3.84
C GLU A 239 -8.00 -4.61 -3.59
N CYS A 240 -6.83 -5.17 -3.91
CA CYS A 240 -6.59 -6.61 -3.86
C CYS A 240 -6.05 -7.04 -2.48
N PHE A 241 -5.23 -6.22 -1.84
CA PHE A 241 -4.59 -6.57 -0.56
C PHE A 241 -5.23 -5.89 0.65
N SER A 242 -6.45 -5.35 0.50
CA SER A 242 -7.24 -4.76 1.60
C SER A 242 -6.47 -3.71 2.43
N GLN A 243 -5.60 -2.91 1.78
CA GLN A 243 -4.74 -1.93 2.44
C GLN A 243 -3.78 -2.53 3.49
N ASP A 244 -3.36 -3.78 3.31
CA ASP A 244 -2.45 -4.45 4.23
C ASP A 244 -1.10 -3.69 4.38
N SER A 245 -0.78 -3.36 5.62
CA SER A 245 0.42 -2.62 6.00
C SER A 245 1.73 -3.28 5.54
N LEU A 246 1.76 -4.61 5.44
CA LEU A 246 2.92 -5.37 4.97
C LEU A 246 3.21 -5.08 3.49
N PHE A 247 2.16 -5.01 2.68
CA PHE A 247 2.24 -4.70 1.26
C PHE A 247 2.45 -3.21 1.00
N GLN A 248 1.87 -2.33 1.82
CA GLN A 248 2.17 -0.89 1.79
C GLN A 248 3.65 -0.62 2.09
N LYS A 249 4.20 -1.29 3.12
CA LYS A 249 5.63 -1.23 3.46
C LYS A 249 6.47 -1.77 2.32
N SER A 250 6.09 -2.89 1.72
CA SER A 250 6.82 -3.49 0.60
C SER A 250 6.81 -2.62 -0.64
N LEU A 251 5.69 -1.96 -0.96
CA LEU A 251 5.61 -0.98 -2.04
C LEU A 251 6.55 0.20 -1.78
N LYS A 252 6.52 0.75 -0.56
CA LYS A 252 7.41 1.84 -0.14
C LYS A 252 8.88 1.45 -0.29
N GLU A 253 9.28 0.33 0.28
CA GLU A 253 10.67 -0.17 0.21
C GLU A 253 11.11 -0.43 -1.24
N ALA A 254 10.23 -0.93 -2.10
CA ALA A 254 10.55 -1.14 -3.51
C ALA A 254 10.87 0.20 -4.22
N PHE A 255 10.04 1.22 -4.01
CA PHE A 255 10.27 2.54 -4.59
C PHE A 255 11.54 3.21 -4.05
N GLU A 256 11.82 3.09 -2.76
CA GLU A 256 13.05 3.61 -2.16
C GLU A 256 14.32 3.03 -2.79
N VAL A 257 14.28 1.80 -3.34
CA VAL A 257 15.45 1.20 -4.02
C VAL A 257 15.80 1.93 -5.32
N PHE A 258 14.84 2.11 -6.23
CA PHE A 258 15.15 2.63 -7.56
C PHE A 258 15.03 4.16 -7.69
N VAL A 259 14.20 4.81 -6.87
CA VAL A 259 14.06 6.28 -6.83
C VAL A 259 15.35 6.95 -6.34
N ASN A 260 16.16 6.28 -5.53
CA ASN A 260 17.39 6.82 -4.97
C ASN A 260 18.66 6.43 -5.75
N ARG A 261 18.50 5.88 -6.97
CA ARG A 261 19.64 5.59 -7.85
C ARG A 261 20.06 6.84 -8.62
N ASP A 262 21.35 6.98 -8.86
CA ASP A 262 21.88 8.03 -9.73
C ASP A 262 21.50 7.79 -11.19
N ILE A 263 21.01 8.83 -11.85
CA ILE A 263 20.60 8.80 -13.25
C ILE A 263 21.66 9.55 -14.06
N GLY A 264 22.77 8.86 -14.32
CA GLY A 264 23.94 9.43 -15.00
C GLY A 264 24.58 10.54 -14.15
N LYS A 265 24.43 11.80 -14.56
CA LYS A 265 24.94 12.98 -13.83
C LYS A 265 23.87 13.69 -12.99
N PHE A 266 22.64 13.18 -13.00
CA PHE A 266 21.48 13.82 -12.36
C PHE A 266 20.96 12.92 -11.25
N SER A 267 20.61 13.54 -10.12
CA SER A 267 19.86 12.87 -9.08
C SER A 267 18.39 12.83 -9.43
N PHE A 268 17.66 11.84 -8.90
CA PHE A 268 16.21 11.80 -9.02
C PHE A 268 15.54 13.06 -8.44
N ALA A 269 16.09 13.59 -7.35
CA ALA A 269 15.68 14.87 -6.76
C ALA A 269 15.66 16.02 -7.79
N ALA A 270 16.69 16.11 -8.64
CA ALA A 270 16.77 17.12 -9.69
C ALA A 270 15.70 16.92 -10.78
N LEU A 271 15.45 15.67 -11.19
CA LEU A 271 14.42 15.32 -12.16
C LEU A 271 13.01 15.62 -11.63
N MET A 272 12.73 15.25 -10.38
CA MET A 272 11.47 15.57 -9.71
C MET A 272 11.24 17.09 -9.64
N SER A 273 12.25 17.85 -9.21
CA SER A 273 12.14 19.29 -9.10
C SER A 273 11.91 19.94 -10.47
N SER A 274 12.62 19.48 -11.50
CA SER A 274 12.44 19.91 -12.90
C SER A 274 11.02 19.62 -13.42
N PHE A 275 10.46 18.45 -13.10
CA PHE A 275 9.08 18.11 -13.45
C PHE A 275 8.08 19.05 -12.75
N CYS A 276 8.24 19.29 -11.45
CA CYS A 276 7.43 20.26 -10.71
C CYS A 276 7.54 21.67 -11.30
N ASP A 277 8.75 22.11 -11.67
CA ASP A 277 8.99 23.40 -12.30
C ASP A 277 8.29 23.53 -13.66
N ARG A 278 8.25 22.46 -14.44
CA ARG A 278 7.54 22.41 -15.73
C ARG A 278 6.03 22.54 -15.56
N ILE A 279 5.41 21.82 -14.63
CA ILE A 279 3.95 21.86 -14.43
C ILE A 279 3.48 23.18 -13.78
N LEU A 280 4.36 23.86 -13.03
CA LEU A 280 4.06 25.12 -12.34
C LEU A 280 4.37 26.38 -13.17
N LYS A 281 4.93 26.24 -14.39
CA LYS A 281 5.29 27.39 -15.26
C LYS A 281 4.20 27.74 -16.28
N LYS A 282 3.99 29.03 -16.53
CA LYS A 282 3.10 29.58 -17.59
C LYS A 282 3.45 29.06 -18.98
N SER A 283 4.74 28.94 -19.28
CA SER A 283 5.27 28.40 -20.55
C SER A 283 5.34 26.88 -20.59
N GLY A 284 4.88 26.22 -19.52
CA GLY A 284 4.88 24.78 -19.38
C GLY A 284 3.70 24.13 -20.10
N GLU A 285 3.30 22.98 -19.58
CA GLU A 285 2.20 22.19 -20.13
C GLU A 285 0.86 22.85 -19.78
N ARG A 286 -0.04 23.00 -20.76
CA ARG A 286 -1.38 23.58 -20.55
C ARG A 286 -2.28 22.54 -19.88
N LEU A 287 -2.13 22.42 -18.57
CA LEU A 287 -2.95 21.56 -17.71
C LEU A 287 -4.06 22.39 -17.05
N SER A 288 -5.19 21.75 -16.77
CA SER A 288 -6.21 22.34 -15.90
C SER A 288 -5.74 22.35 -14.44
N ASP A 289 -6.31 23.23 -13.62
CA ASP A 289 -5.97 23.33 -12.19
C ASP A 289 -6.14 21.98 -11.45
N ASP A 290 -7.21 21.23 -11.77
CA ASP A 290 -7.45 19.89 -11.21
C ASP A 290 -6.35 18.87 -11.59
N GLN A 291 -5.85 18.93 -12.83
CA GLN A 291 -4.76 18.07 -13.28
C GLN A 291 -3.44 18.43 -12.61
N VAL A 292 -3.15 19.72 -12.45
CA VAL A 292 -1.97 20.19 -11.73
C VAL A 292 -2.02 19.70 -10.29
N GLU A 293 -3.13 19.89 -9.59
CA GLU A 293 -3.30 19.47 -8.20
C GLU A 293 -3.16 17.95 -8.00
N LEU A 294 -3.70 17.16 -8.94
CA LEU A 294 -3.53 15.71 -8.95
C LEU A 294 -2.05 15.32 -9.12
N LEU A 295 -1.35 15.91 -10.08
CA LEU A 295 0.08 15.63 -10.31
C LEU A 295 0.95 16.05 -9.13
N LEU A 296 0.69 17.22 -8.52
CA LEU A 296 1.41 17.66 -7.31
C LEU A 296 1.21 16.68 -6.15
N THR A 297 -0.01 16.16 -5.98
CA THR A 297 -0.30 15.15 -4.96
C THR A 297 0.50 13.87 -5.20
N LYS A 298 0.51 13.34 -6.43
CA LYS A 298 1.30 12.14 -6.77
C LYS A 298 2.81 12.38 -6.65
N MET A 299 3.29 13.56 -7.03
CA MET A 299 4.70 13.94 -6.89
C MET A 299 5.15 13.97 -5.43
N VAL A 300 4.30 14.46 -4.53
CA VAL A 300 4.58 14.48 -3.09
C VAL A 300 4.56 13.07 -2.49
N GLU A 301 3.78 12.14 -3.05
CA GLU A 301 3.85 10.73 -2.70
C GLU A 301 5.19 10.11 -3.14
N LEU A 302 5.63 10.31 -4.38
CA LEU A 302 6.96 9.86 -4.82
C LEU A 302 8.09 10.49 -4.00
N PHE A 303 7.96 11.77 -3.65
CA PHE A 303 8.95 12.50 -2.85
C PHE A 303 9.13 11.88 -1.46
N SER A 304 8.11 11.19 -0.94
CA SER A 304 8.23 10.49 0.34
C SER A 304 9.25 9.36 0.31
N PHE A 305 9.52 8.77 -0.85
CA PHE A 305 10.51 7.70 -1.08
C PHE A 305 11.94 8.23 -1.31
N LEU A 306 12.11 9.55 -1.45
CA LEU A 306 13.41 10.16 -1.70
C LEU A 306 14.24 10.25 -0.40
N SER A 307 15.52 9.86 -0.47
CA SER A 307 16.50 10.02 0.60
C SER A 307 17.05 11.44 0.65
N ASP A 308 17.49 11.98 -0.49
CA ASP A 308 18.12 13.31 -0.60
C ASP A 308 17.09 14.45 -0.66
N LYS A 309 16.22 14.54 0.35
CA LYS A 309 15.17 15.56 0.44
C LYS A 309 15.74 16.99 0.51
N ASP A 310 16.90 17.16 1.12
CA ASP A 310 17.57 18.47 1.21
C ASP A 310 18.08 18.96 -0.16
N LEU A 311 18.58 18.04 -0.99
CA LEU A 311 18.97 18.36 -2.37
C LEU A 311 17.76 18.78 -3.19
N PHE A 312 16.64 18.07 -3.07
CA PHE A 312 15.37 18.48 -3.69
C PHE A 312 14.97 19.88 -3.22
N ALA A 313 14.98 20.13 -1.90
CA ALA A 313 14.58 21.41 -1.34
C ALA A 313 15.41 22.57 -1.90
N GLU A 314 16.73 22.40 -2.00
CA GLU A 314 17.61 23.45 -2.50
C GLU A 314 17.42 23.69 -4.00
N ILE A 315 17.27 22.64 -4.82
CA ILE A 315 16.99 22.78 -6.25
C ILE A 315 15.62 23.45 -6.46
N TYR A 316 14.60 22.99 -5.73
CA TYR A 316 13.25 23.51 -5.81
C TYR A 316 13.19 24.99 -5.38
N ARG A 317 13.89 25.36 -4.31
CA ARG A 317 14.03 26.74 -3.84
C ARG A 317 14.65 27.65 -4.91
N ASN A 318 15.70 27.17 -5.58
CA ASN A 318 16.34 27.89 -6.68
C ASN A 318 15.44 28.05 -7.92
N GLN A 319 14.56 27.08 -8.18
CA GLN A 319 13.60 27.16 -9.28
C GLN A 319 12.41 28.05 -8.93
N LEU A 320 11.87 27.90 -7.72
CA LEU A 320 10.80 28.75 -7.18
C LEU A 320 11.23 30.21 -7.20
N SER A 321 12.44 30.56 -6.77
CA SER A 321 12.89 31.96 -6.75
C SER A 321 12.86 32.60 -8.13
N LYS A 322 13.26 31.85 -9.17
CA LYS A 322 13.17 32.30 -10.57
C LYS A 322 11.72 32.42 -11.01
N ARG A 323 10.86 31.46 -10.68
CA ARG A 323 9.45 31.52 -11.07
C ARG A 323 8.73 32.73 -10.47
N LEU A 324 9.03 33.00 -9.20
CA LEU A 324 8.51 34.12 -8.42
C LEU A 324 9.03 35.47 -8.94
N LEU A 325 10.35 35.65 -9.10
CA LEU A 325 10.94 36.94 -9.53
C LEU A 325 10.70 37.28 -10.99
N TYR A 326 10.60 36.27 -11.88
CA TYR A 326 10.31 36.49 -13.30
C TYR A 326 8.81 36.39 -13.62
N GLU A 327 7.95 36.25 -12.60
CA GLU A 327 6.49 36.11 -12.75
C GLU A 327 6.08 35.01 -13.76
N THR A 328 6.83 33.90 -13.80
CA THR A 328 6.60 32.78 -14.72
C THR A 328 5.76 31.66 -14.11
N SER A 329 5.32 31.77 -12.86
CA SER A 329 4.39 30.81 -12.23
C SER A 329 3.01 30.84 -12.90
N ALA A 330 2.45 29.67 -13.23
CA ALA A 330 1.14 29.53 -13.85
C ALA A 330 0.00 29.92 -12.89
N SER A 331 0.12 29.57 -11.61
CA SER A 331 -0.88 29.82 -10.57
C SER A 331 -0.19 29.97 -9.21
N GLU A 332 -0.52 31.03 -8.48
CA GLU A 332 -0.03 31.23 -7.10
C GLU A 332 -0.60 30.19 -6.13
N ASP A 333 -1.86 29.79 -6.35
CA ASP A 333 -2.53 28.79 -5.51
C ASP A 333 -1.87 27.41 -5.68
N ALA A 334 -1.41 27.08 -6.88
CA ALA A 334 -0.65 25.86 -7.13
C ALA A 334 0.72 25.85 -6.42
N GLU A 335 1.42 26.99 -6.38
CA GLU A 335 2.69 27.12 -5.64
C GLU A 335 2.46 26.96 -4.13
N LYS A 336 1.43 27.62 -3.59
CA LYS A 336 1.01 27.48 -2.18
C LYS A 336 0.60 26.04 -1.85
N SER A 337 -0.17 25.40 -2.74
CA SER A 337 -0.59 23.99 -2.59
C SER A 337 0.61 23.05 -2.52
N MET A 338 1.57 23.19 -3.43
CA MET A 338 2.78 22.36 -3.44
C MET A 338 3.58 22.50 -2.12
N ILE A 339 3.79 23.73 -1.65
CA ILE A 339 4.51 23.98 -0.39
C ILE A 339 3.72 23.41 0.80
N ALA A 340 2.40 23.56 0.83
CA ALA A 340 1.57 22.98 1.88
C ALA A 340 1.66 21.46 1.92
N LYS A 341 1.65 20.79 0.77
CA LYS A 341 1.82 19.32 0.70
C LYS A 341 3.21 18.87 1.15
N LEU A 342 4.26 19.59 0.78
CA LEU A 342 5.62 19.34 1.28
C LEU A 342 5.70 19.51 2.81
N LYS A 343 5.04 20.55 3.35
CA LYS A 343 4.95 20.80 4.79
C LYS A 343 4.26 19.65 5.53
N MET A 344 3.19 19.10 4.96
CA MET A 344 2.51 17.93 5.54
C MET A 344 3.41 16.69 5.62
N LYS A 345 4.34 16.50 4.67
CA LYS A 345 5.24 15.35 4.64
C LYS A 345 6.52 15.54 5.47
N CYS A 346 7.10 16.74 5.46
CA CYS A 346 8.42 17.01 6.04
C CYS A 346 8.41 17.97 7.24
N GLY A 347 7.26 18.56 7.57
CA GLY A 347 7.11 19.51 8.66
C GLY A 347 7.50 20.95 8.29
N ALA A 348 7.16 21.88 9.18
CA ALA A 348 7.31 23.33 8.95
C ALA A 348 8.76 23.80 8.79
N GLN A 349 9.72 23.13 9.42
CA GLN A 349 11.13 23.51 9.30
C GLN A 349 11.65 23.34 7.87
N PHE A 350 11.20 22.30 7.17
CA PHE A 350 11.59 22.01 5.79
C PHE A 350 11.11 23.10 4.81
N THR A 351 9.88 23.59 5.00
CA THR A 351 9.24 24.55 4.10
C THR A 351 9.42 26.01 4.50
N SER A 352 9.95 26.29 5.69
CA SER A 352 10.11 27.65 6.25
C SER A 352 10.69 28.67 5.26
N LYS A 353 11.77 28.30 4.54
CA LYS A 353 12.38 29.18 3.53
C LYS A 353 11.45 29.45 2.33
N LEU A 354 10.73 28.43 1.86
CA LEU A 354 9.81 28.56 0.73
C LEU A 354 8.58 29.41 1.10
N GLU A 355 8.05 29.21 2.31
CA GLU A 355 6.96 30.02 2.86
C GLU A 355 7.39 31.48 3.05
N GLY A 356 8.62 31.70 3.52
CA GLY A 356 9.24 33.02 3.62
C GLY A 356 9.33 33.74 2.28
N MET A 357 9.73 33.05 1.20
CA MET A 357 9.78 33.63 -0.14
C MET A 357 8.40 34.09 -0.65
N LEU A 358 7.33 33.33 -0.39
CA LEU A 358 5.97 33.76 -0.73
C LEU A 358 5.49 34.95 0.11
N THR A 359 5.88 34.97 1.38
CA THR A 359 5.55 36.08 2.30
C THR A 359 6.24 37.37 1.86
N ASP A 360 7.54 37.30 1.52
CA ASP A 360 8.31 38.43 1.03
C ASP A 360 7.68 39.05 -0.23
N LEU A 361 7.20 38.23 -1.18
CA LEU A 361 6.52 38.75 -2.36
C LEU A 361 5.18 39.42 -2.04
N SER A 362 4.42 38.86 -1.10
CA SER A 362 3.15 39.46 -0.68
C SER A 362 3.39 40.82 -0.04
N LEU A 363 4.41 40.93 0.81
CA LEU A 363 4.83 42.18 1.45
C LEU A 363 5.46 43.16 0.45
N ALA A 364 6.13 42.69 -0.59
CA ALA A 364 6.72 43.53 -1.62
C ALA A 364 5.66 44.32 -2.40
N LEU A 365 4.47 43.74 -2.63
CA LEU A 365 3.36 44.45 -3.26
C LEU A 365 2.86 45.62 -2.40
N ASP A 366 2.71 45.39 -1.10
CA ASP A 366 2.32 46.44 -0.14
C ASP A 366 3.42 47.52 -0.05
N THR A 367 4.68 47.10 0.07
CA THR A 367 5.84 48.01 0.13
C THR A 367 5.94 48.89 -1.13
N GLN A 368 5.71 48.30 -2.30
CA GLN A 368 5.71 49.01 -3.58
C GLN A 368 4.58 50.04 -3.66
N LYS A 369 3.40 49.71 -3.13
CA LYS A 369 2.27 50.63 -3.07
C LYS A 369 2.58 51.81 -2.13
N ASP A 370 3.04 51.52 -0.91
CA ASP A 370 3.38 52.55 0.08
C ASP A 370 4.52 53.46 -0.41
N PHE A 371 5.51 52.88 -1.08
CA PHE A 371 6.60 53.65 -1.70
C PHE A 371 6.09 54.57 -2.81
N LYS A 372 5.13 54.11 -3.63
CA LYS A 372 4.52 54.93 -4.69
C LYS A 372 3.74 56.11 -4.10
N GLU A 373 2.98 55.87 -3.03
CA GLU A 373 2.28 56.93 -2.30
C GLU A 373 3.25 57.94 -1.68
N HIS A 374 4.38 57.47 -1.14
CA HIS A 374 5.45 58.34 -0.66
C HIS A 374 6.06 59.19 -1.79
N CYS A 375 6.35 58.58 -2.94
CA CYS A 375 6.88 59.28 -4.11
C CYS A 375 5.93 60.38 -4.60
N ASP A 376 4.62 60.12 -4.59
CA ASP A 376 3.61 61.10 -5.01
C ASP A 376 3.56 62.34 -4.09
N GLN A 377 4.02 62.22 -2.84
CA GLN A 377 4.09 63.32 -1.87
C GLN A 377 5.40 64.14 -1.97
N LEU A 378 6.40 63.67 -2.71
CA LEU A 378 7.67 64.38 -2.88
C LEU A 378 7.53 65.59 -3.83
N PRO A 379 8.38 66.63 -3.70
CA PRO A 379 8.28 67.87 -4.50
C PRO A 379 8.33 67.66 -6.02
N GLU A 380 8.90 66.55 -6.48
CA GLU A 380 9.01 66.18 -7.90
C GLU A 380 8.01 65.07 -8.31
N SER A 381 7.20 64.56 -7.37
CA SER A 381 6.19 63.50 -7.58
C SER A 381 6.71 62.37 -8.51
N LYS A 382 6.09 62.19 -9.68
CA LYS A 382 6.47 61.18 -10.70
C LYS A 382 7.90 61.30 -11.24
N ALA A 383 8.56 62.45 -11.10
CA ALA A 383 9.96 62.64 -11.48
C ALA A 383 10.95 62.38 -10.33
N ALA A 384 10.45 62.08 -9.12
CA ALA A 384 11.29 61.77 -7.96
C ALA A 384 12.23 60.59 -8.24
N CYS A 385 11.74 59.55 -8.92
CA CYS A 385 12.55 58.40 -9.38
C CYS A 385 13.22 58.62 -10.74
N GLY A 386 13.62 59.86 -11.09
CA GLY A 386 14.31 60.13 -12.36
C GLY A 386 13.46 59.99 -13.62
N GLY A 387 12.13 59.96 -13.47
CA GLY A 387 11.17 59.84 -14.58
C GLY A 387 11.01 58.42 -15.14
N ILE A 388 11.56 57.40 -14.48
CA ILE A 388 11.40 56.00 -14.85
C ILE A 388 10.30 55.31 -14.04
N GLU A 389 9.66 54.30 -14.61
CA GLU A 389 8.82 53.37 -13.86
C GLU A 389 9.74 52.45 -13.04
N PHE A 390 9.58 52.49 -11.72
CA PHE A 390 10.49 51.82 -10.79
C PHE A 390 9.71 50.88 -9.87
N GLY A 391 10.04 49.60 -9.96
CA GLY A 391 9.53 48.54 -9.09
C GLY A 391 10.67 47.96 -8.26
N VAL A 392 10.42 47.72 -6.97
CA VAL A 392 11.36 47.07 -6.06
C VAL A 392 10.69 45.88 -5.39
N THR A 393 11.46 44.80 -5.26
CA THR A 393 11.09 43.65 -4.47
C THR A 393 12.14 43.46 -3.40
N VAL A 394 11.74 43.59 -2.13
CA VAL A 394 12.64 43.37 -1.00
C VAL A 394 12.60 41.91 -0.58
N LEU A 395 13.79 41.29 -0.47
CA LEU A 395 13.94 39.86 -0.24
C LEU A 395 14.67 39.58 1.07
N THR A 396 14.15 38.67 1.88
CA THR A 396 14.77 38.30 3.16
C THR A 396 16.01 37.43 2.93
N THR A 397 17.16 37.90 3.41
CA THR A 397 18.43 37.14 3.35
C THR A 397 18.28 35.82 4.12
N GLY A 398 18.63 34.69 3.47
CA GLY A 398 18.55 33.35 4.07
C GLY A 398 17.31 32.54 3.66
N PHE A 399 16.23 33.19 3.25
CA PHE A 399 15.09 32.52 2.59
C PHE A 399 15.39 32.31 1.11
N TRP A 400 15.88 33.35 0.45
CA TRP A 400 16.20 33.33 -0.97
C TRP A 400 17.59 32.74 -1.26
N PRO A 401 17.83 32.20 -2.47
CA PRO A 401 19.17 31.76 -2.87
C PRO A 401 20.20 32.88 -2.80
N SER A 402 21.48 32.52 -2.71
CA SER A 402 22.56 33.50 -2.77
C SER A 402 22.76 33.96 -4.22
N TYR A 403 22.64 35.26 -4.45
CA TYR A 403 22.91 35.88 -5.75
C TYR A 403 24.29 36.51 -5.75
N GLN A 404 25.06 36.31 -6.82
CA GLN A 404 26.32 37.02 -7.01
C GLN A 404 26.03 38.46 -7.44
N ALA A 405 26.46 39.42 -6.63
CA ALA A 405 26.43 40.83 -7.01
C ALA A 405 27.43 41.07 -8.15
N HIS A 406 26.95 41.62 -9.25
CA HIS A 406 27.79 42.05 -10.36
C HIS A 406 27.80 43.58 -10.36
N GLU A 407 28.97 44.19 -10.43
CA GLU A 407 29.09 45.63 -10.56
C GLU A 407 28.66 46.04 -11.98
N ALA A 408 27.59 46.84 -12.06
CA ALA A 408 27.10 47.39 -13.31
C ALA A 408 27.08 48.92 -13.20
N SER A 409 27.53 49.61 -14.25
CA SER A 409 27.41 51.06 -14.35
C SER A 409 25.96 51.41 -14.72
N LEU A 410 25.18 51.85 -13.74
CA LEU A 410 23.80 52.28 -13.91
C LEU A 410 23.75 53.75 -14.39
N CYS A 411 22.76 54.10 -15.21
CA CYS A 411 22.56 55.48 -15.64
C CYS A 411 22.12 56.38 -14.46
N PRO A 412 22.33 57.71 -14.53
CA PRO A 412 22.00 58.63 -13.45
C PRO A 412 20.54 58.53 -12.96
N GLU A 413 19.61 58.27 -13.87
CA GLU A 413 18.19 58.12 -13.58
C GLU A 413 17.92 56.89 -12.69
N MET A 414 18.54 55.75 -13.01
CA MET A 414 18.43 54.52 -12.21
C MET A 414 19.10 54.68 -10.85
N GLN A 415 20.25 55.37 -10.78
CA GLN A 415 20.91 55.67 -9.51
C GLN A 415 20.04 56.55 -8.61
N LYS A 416 19.38 57.57 -9.19
CA LYS A 416 18.43 58.42 -8.47
C LYS A 416 17.28 57.59 -7.89
N ALA A 417 16.67 56.71 -8.68
CA ALA A 417 15.59 55.84 -8.23
C ALA A 417 16.00 54.92 -7.06
N ILE A 418 17.18 54.29 -7.16
CA ILE A 418 17.75 53.44 -6.09
C ILE A 418 17.98 54.25 -4.82
N GLN A 419 18.53 55.46 -4.93
CA GLN A 419 18.80 56.33 -3.78
C GLN A 419 17.51 56.76 -3.08
N VAL A 420 16.47 57.14 -3.84
CA VAL A 420 15.18 57.55 -3.30
C VAL A 420 14.54 56.39 -2.53
N PHE A 421 14.53 55.19 -3.10
CA PHE A 421 14.03 54.02 -2.39
C PHE A 421 14.86 53.68 -1.15
N SER A 422 16.20 53.78 -1.24
CA SER A 422 17.08 53.52 -0.09
C SER A 422 16.82 54.48 1.07
N ASN A 423 16.48 55.74 0.80
CA ASN A 423 16.13 56.72 1.84
C ASN A 423 14.74 56.50 2.43
N TYR A 424 13.82 55.89 1.67
CA TYR A 424 12.48 55.55 2.13
C TYR A 424 12.50 54.28 3.00
N TYR A 425 13.28 53.28 2.59
CA TYR A 425 13.27 51.95 3.17
C TYR A 425 14.13 51.83 4.45
N ASN A 426 15.22 52.61 4.53
CA ASN A 426 16.05 52.72 5.73
C ASN A 426 15.57 53.85 6.63
#